data_AF-A0A3N5NQ03-F1
#
_entry.id   AF-A0A3N5NQ03-F1
#
_cell.length_a   1.000
_cell.length_b   1.000
_cell.length_c   1.000
_cell.angle_alpha   90.00
_cell.angle_beta   90.00
_cell.angle_gamma   90.00
#
_symmetry.space_group_name_H-M   'P 1'
#
loop_
_entity.id
_entity.type
_entity.pdbx_description
1 polymer ?
#
loop_
_entity_poly.entity_id
_entity_poly.type
_entity_poly.pdbx_seq_one_letter_code
_entity_poly.pdbx_strand_id
1 'polypeptide(L)' 'MRIGLISDTHGLMRPEALNALRGSSHILHAGDIGAPAILEALRAIAPLTVVRGNNDGAALAWVIRDTET' A
#
# COMPACT_ATOMS: atom_id res chain seq x y z
N MET A 1 -13.87 -13.75 4.82
CA MET A 1 -13.24 -12.42 4.80
C MET A 1 -11.75 -12.61 4.56
N ARG A 2 -11.17 -11.97 3.54
CA ARG A 2 -9.74 -12.11 3.19
C ARG A 2 -9.06 -10.75 3.29
N ILE A 3 -7.90 -10.70 3.93
CA ILE A 3 -7.09 -9.47 4.05
C ILE A 3 -5.85 -9.65 3.19
N GLY A 4 -5.58 -8.69 2.32
CA GLY A 4 -4.34 -8.61 1.54
C GLY A 4 -3.26 -7.90 2.35
N LEU A 5 -2.04 -8.42 2.32
CA LEU A 5 -0.87 -7.80 2.97
C LEU A 5 0.26 -7.70 1.94
N ILE A 6 0.86 -6.52 1.87
CA ILE A 6 2.03 -6.23 1.02
C ILE A 6 2.96 -5.24 1.76
N SER A 7 4.23 -5.22 1.39
CA SER A 7 5.25 -4.33 1.96
C SER A 7 6.32 -4.07 0.92
N ASP A 8 7.19 -3.09 1.17
CA ASP A 8 8.46 -2.93 0.47
C ASP A 8 8.31 -2.87 -1.05
N THR A 9 7.31 -2.12 -1.53
CA THR A 9 7.13 -1.94 -2.97
C THR A 9 8.21 -1.04 -3.55
N HIS A 10 8.81 -0.13 -2.77
CA HIS A 10 9.89 0.77 -3.20
C HIS A 10 9.63 1.45 -4.56
N GLY A 11 8.37 1.86 -4.80
CA GLY A 11 7.91 2.50 -6.02
C GLY A 11 7.60 1.57 -7.20
N LEU A 12 7.83 0.27 -7.06
CA LEU A 12 7.60 -0.73 -8.10
C LEU A 12 6.39 -1.62 -7.77
N MET A 13 5.27 -1.40 -8.47
CA MET A 13 4.12 -2.30 -8.42
C MET A 13 4.21 -3.35 -9.53
N ARG A 14 4.27 -4.62 -9.16
CA ARG A 14 4.24 -5.74 -10.10
C ARG A 14 2.81 -6.17 -10.39
N PRO A 15 2.41 -6.41 -11.65
CA PRO A 15 1.06 -6.87 -11.98
C PRO A 15 0.64 -8.14 -11.24
N GLU A 16 1.57 -9.04 -10.95
CA GLU A 16 1.33 -10.29 -10.22
C GLU A 16 0.90 -10.03 -8.78
N ALA A 17 1.47 -9.00 -8.13
CA ALA A 17 1.08 -8.60 -6.78
C ALA A 17 -0.35 -8.04 -6.76
N LEU A 18 -0.71 -7.22 -7.74
CA LEU A 18 -2.09 -6.73 -7.90
C LEU A 18 -3.07 -7.88 -8.11
N ASN A 19 -2.72 -8.85 -8.96
CA ASN A 19 -3.54 -10.02 -9.20
C ASN A 19 -3.71 -10.88 -7.94
N ALA A 20 -2.65 -11.07 -7.15
CA ALA A 20 -2.70 -11.83 -5.90
C ALA A 20 -3.59 -11.17 -4.84
N LEU A 21 -3.71 -9.84 -4.86
CA LEU A 21 -4.52 -9.06 -3.93
C LEU A 21 -5.99 -8.95 -4.32
N ARG A 22 -6.39 -9.36 -5.54
CA ARG A 22 -7.79 -9.34 -5.98
C ARG A 22 -8.68 -10.21 -5.10
N GLY A 23 -9.88 -9.70 -4.79
CA GLY A 23 -10.85 -10.36 -3.90
C GLY A 23 -10.56 -10.18 -2.41
N SER A 24 -9.55 -9.37 -2.04
CA SER A 24 -9.36 -8.94 -0.66
C SER A 24 -10.50 -8.02 -0.24
N SER A 25 -10.98 -8.19 0.99
CA SER A 25 -11.96 -7.31 1.62
C SER A 25 -11.33 -6.00 2.13
N HIS A 26 -10.02 -6.04 2.41
CA HIS A 26 -9.19 -4.90 2.82
C HIS A 26 -7.72 -5.22 2.48
N ILE A 27 -6.90 -4.19 2.27
CA ILE A 27 -5.46 -4.33 2.02
C ILE A 27 -4.68 -3.54 3.08
N LEU A 28 -3.59 -4.12 3.57
CA LEU A 28 -2.59 -3.46 4.40
C LEU A 28 -1.28 -3.34 3.61
N HIS A 29 -0.71 -2.13 3.59
CA HIS A 29 0.67 -1.90 3.18
C HIS A 29 1.54 -1.65 4.41
N ALA A 30 2.55 -2.48 4.67
CA ALA A 30 3.34 -2.44 5.90
C ALA A 30 4.52 -1.44 5.89
N GLY A 31 4.64 -0.65 4.82
CA GLY A 31 5.59 0.46 4.69
C GLY A 31 6.56 0.27 3.54
N ASP A 32 7.46 1.23 3.36
CA ASP A 32 8.46 1.27 2.29
C ASP A 32 7.80 1.23 0.90
N ILE A 33 6.85 2.13 0.72
CA ILE A 33 5.96 2.25 -0.44
C ILE A 33 6.71 2.84 -1.62
N GLY A 34 7.48 3.90 -1.38
CA GLY A 34 8.34 4.57 -2.36
C GLY A 34 7.66 5.50 -3.38
N ALA A 35 6.39 5.26 -3.77
CA ALA A 35 5.68 6.17 -4.70
C ALA A 35 4.16 6.26 -4.44
N PRO A 36 3.53 7.45 -4.55
CA PRO A 36 2.08 7.62 -4.37
C PRO A 36 1.22 6.76 -5.32
N ALA A 37 1.72 6.47 -6.54
CA ALA A 37 1.02 5.64 -7.51
C ALA A 37 0.76 4.20 -7.00
N ILE A 38 1.57 3.71 -6.05
CA ILE A 38 1.35 2.42 -5.38
C ILE A 38 0.04 2.46 -4.59
N LEU A 39 -0.20 3.54 -3.85
CA LEU A 39 -1.39 3.70 -3.02
C LEU A 39 -2.65 3.73 -3.89
N GLU A 40 -2.61 4.47 -4.99
CA GLU A 40 -3.72 4.55 -5.94
C GLU A 40 -4.03 3.19 -6.57
N ALA A 41 -3.00 2.43 -6.95
CA ALA A 41 -3.17 1.10 -7.51
C ALA A 41 -3.80 0.10 -6.51
N LEU A 42 -3.42 0.18 -5.23
CA LEU A 42 -3.95 -0.69 -4.18
C LEU A 42 -5.38 -0.28 -3.76
N ARG A 43 -5.66 1.03 -3.64
CA ARG A 43 -7.00 1.56 -3.34
C ARG A 43 -8.04 1.19 -4.41
N ALA A 44 -7.59 1.03 -5.66
CA ALA A 44 -8.46 0.56 -6.74
C ALA A 44 -8.93 -0.91 -6.57
N ILE A 45 -8.27 -1.70 -5.71
CA ILE A 45 -8.62 -3.11 -5.46
C ILE A 45 -9.58 -3.23 -4.27
N ALA A 46 -9.25 -2.58 -3.16
CA ALA A 46 -9.99 -2.66 -1.90
C ALA A 46 -9.65 -1.46 -1.00
N PRO A 47 -10.42 -1.20 0.07
CA PRO A 47 -10.00 -0.25 1.09
C PRO A 47 -8.59 -0.56 1.61
N LEU A 48 -7.79 0.49 1.82
CA LEU A 48 -6.36 0.40 2.04
C LEU A 48 -5.97 1.10 3.35
N THR A 49 -5.34 0.37 4.26
CA THR A 49 -4.62 0.92 5.41
C THR A 49 -3.13 0.84 5.17
N VAL A 50 -2.41 1.90 5.50
CA VAL A 50 -0.96 1.96 5.32
C VAL A 50 -0.26 2.40 6.59
N VAL A 51 0.92 1.83 6.81
CA VAL A 51 1.87 2.25 7.85
C VAL A 51 3.07 2.86 7.15
N ARG A 52 3.64 3.91 7.74
CA ARG A 52 4.85 4.55 7.20
C ARG A 52 6.08 3.69 7.48
N GLY A 53 6.83 3.33 6.44
CA GLY A 53 8.16 2.73 6.55
C GLY A 53 9.26 3.79 6.71
N ASN A 54 10.46 3.36 7.08
CA ASN A 54 11.60 4.28 7.27
C ASN A 54 12.06 4.93 5.96
N ASN A 55 11.74 4.34 4.80
CA ASN A 55 12.07 4.91 3.49
C ASN A 55 10.94 5.76 2.90
N ASP A 56 9.79 5.87 3.57
CA ASP A 56 8.67 6.70 3.16
C ASP A 56 8.89 8.16 3.61
N GLY A 57 9.75 8.86 2.86
CA GLY A 57 10.16 10.24 3.10
C GLY A 57 9.07 11.29 2.82
N ALA A 58 9.49 12.56 2.67
CA ALA A 58 8.59 13.72 2.57
C ALA A 58 7.47 13.57 1.52
N ALA A 59 7.72 12.88 0.42
CA ALA A 59 6.72 12.65 -0.64
C ALA A 59 5.46 11.90 -0.16
N LEU A 60 5.58 11.06 0.87
CA LEU A 60 4.46 10.32 1.49
C LEU A 60 4.08 10.87 2.86
N ALA A 61 4.84 11.83 3.39
CA ALA A 61 4.68 12.32 4.75
C ALA A 61 3.34 13.01 5.04
N TRP A 62 2.70 13.58 4.00
CA TRP A 62 1.36 14.20 4.07
C TRP A 62 0.22 13.23 3.77
N VAL A 63 0.55 12.04 3.25
CA VAL A 63 -0.41 11.03 2.77
C VAL A 63 -0.55 9.88 3.76
N ILE A 64 0.38 9.76 4.72
CA ILE A 64 0.43 8.66 5.69
C ILE A 64 0.79 9.24 7.05
N ARG A 65 -0.21 9.48 7.89
CA ARG A 65 -0.04 9.53 9.35
C ARG A 65 0.37 8.13 9.85
N ASP A 66 0.96 8.02 11.05
CA ASP A 66 1.53 6.77 11.58
C ASP A 66 0.63 5.53 11.44
N THR A 67 -0.68 5.72 11.34
CA THR A 67 -1.65 4.78 10.73
C THR A 67 -2.79 5.58 10.10
N GLU A 68 -3.18 5.26 8.86
CA GLU A 68 -4.39 5.80 8.22
C GLU A 68 -5.37 4.68 7.85
N THR A 69 -6.59 4.76 8.37
CA THR A 69 -7.72 3.84 8.10
C THR A 69 -8.49 4.17 6.84
#